data_AF-A0A2P7V711-F1
#
_entry.id   AF-A0A2P7V711-F1
#
_cell.length_a   1.000
_cell.length_b   1.000
_cell.length_c   1.000
_cell.angle_alpha   90.00
_cell.angle_beta   90.00
_cell.angle_gamma   90.00
#
_symmetry.space_group_name_H-M   'P 1'
#
loop_
_entity.id
_entity.type
_entity.pdbx_description
1 polymer ?
#
loop_
_entity_poly.entity_id
_entity_poly.type
_entity_poly.pdbx_seq_one_letter_code
_entity_poly.pdbx_strand_id
1 'polypeptide(L)'
;MSAQLDLFVNAKDREKARELLKAYPSMKAAVEIYTVEKYFPEQYDFTEIDMANFEGNGTRGDIDGRGTRRDVVANTIILREERPLMIRNYEQKCMAIERAVGALQVEGREIIQKCFFEQKRDKHIYEFELRLPKSTYDFHKNRAIDRVTFILKAAAVI
;
A
#
# COMPACT_ATOMS: atom_id res chain seq x y z
N MET A 1 1.26 -11.72 33.47
CA MET A 1 1.68 -12.74 32.48
C MET A 1 0.57 -12.91 31.42
N SER A 2 0.38 -11.97 30.49
CA SER A 2 -0.77 -12.05 29.57
C SER A 2 -0.59 -11.37 28.20
N ALA A 3 0.63 -11.06 27.78
CA ALA A 3 0.89 -10.54 26.42
C ALA A 3 1.48 -11.59 25.45
N GLN A 4 1.89 -12.75 25.97
CA GLN A 4 2.55 -13.79 25.16
C GLN A 4 1.56 -14.78 24.49
N LEU A 5 0.30 -14.83 24.92
CA LEU A 5 -0.67 -15.83 24.46
C LEU A 5 -1.43 -15.44 23.17
N ASP A 6 -1.43 -14.17 22.77
CA ASP A 6 -2.14 -13.70 21.57
C ASP A 6 -1.30 -13.68 20.28
N LEU A 7 -0.05 -14.12 20.35
CA LEU A 7 0.88 -14.16 19.21
C LEU A 7 0.73 -15.40 18.31
N PHE A 8 -0.29 -16.23 18.55
CA PHE A 8 -0.66 -17.27 17.59
C PHE A 8 -1.15 -16.62 16.29
N VAL A 9 -0.52 -17.00 15.19
CA VAL A 9 -0.88 -16.56 13.84
C VAL A 9 -2.11 -17.35 13.40
N ASN A 10 -3.26 -16.69 13.38
CA ASN A 10 -4.51 -17.30 12.92
C ASN A 10 -4.65 -17.20 11.40
N ALA A 11 -5.52 -18.04 10.81
CA ALA A 11 -5.77 -18.03 9.36
C ALA A 11 -6.22 -16.64 8.86
N LYS A 12 -7.02 -15.91 9.64
CA LYS A 12 -7.45 -14.54 9.34
C LYS A 12 -6.28 -13.56 9.30
N ASP A 13 -5.34 -13.68 10.23
CA ASP A 13 -4.17 -12.80 10.29
C ASP A 13 -3.25 -13.04 9.08
N ARG A 14 -3.09 -14.31 8.67
CA ARG A 14 -2.34 -14.68 7.46
C ARG A 14 -2.96 -14.08 6.20
N GLU A 15 -4.29 -14.08 6.12
CA GLU A 15 -5.02 -13.53 4.99
C GLU A 15 -4.84 -12.00 4.91
N LYS A 16 -5.03 -11.29 6.03
CA LYS A 16 -4.74 -9.85 6.12
C LYS A 16 -3.29 -9.52 5.73
N ALA A 17 -2.32 -10.31 6.21
CA ALA A 17 -0.92 -10.12 5.85
C ALA A 17 -0.68 -10.32 4.34
N ARG A 18 -1.32 -11.31 3.72
CA ARG A 18 -1.25 -11.52 2.26
C ARG A 18 -1.88 -10.36 1.49
N GLU A 19 -3.02 -9.85 1.94
CA GLU A 19 -3.66 -8.68 1.33
C GLU A 19 -2.78 -7.44 1.41
N LEU A 20 -2.19 -7.17 2.57
CA LEU A 20 -1.24 -6.07 2.75
C LEU A 20 0.01 -6.22 1.87
N LEU A 21 0.57 -7.43 1.77
CA LEU A 21 1.70 -7.70 0.88
C LEU A 21 1.35 -7.50 -0.59
N LYS A 22 0.12 -7.84 -1.02
CA LYS A 22 -0.37 -7.56 -2.38
C LYS A 22 -0.60 -6.08 -2.63
N ALA A 23 -1.08 -5.35 -1.63
CA ALA A 23 -1.32 -3.91 -1.70
C ALA A 23 -0.03 -3.08 -1.58
N TYR A 24 1.09 -3.69 -1.17
CA TYR A 24 2.34 -2.98 -0.94
C TYR A 24 2.84 -2.17 -2.16
N PRO A 25 2.89 -2.71 -3.40
CA PRO A 25 3.37 -1.94 -4.54
C PRO A 25 2.51 -0.71 -4.84
N SER A 26 1.18 -0.81 -4.72
CA SER A 26 0.28 0.32 -4.93
C SER A 26 0.35 1.34 -3.80
N MET A 27 0.44 0.90 -2.54
CA MET A 27 0.67 1.78 -1.40
C MET A 27 1.99 2.54 -1.52
N LYS A 28 3.07 1.86 -1.93
CA LYS A 28 4.39 2.46 -2.12
C LYS A 28 4.38 3.49 -3.25
N ALA A 29 3.78 3.16 -4.40
CA ALA A 29 3.63 4.11 -5.50
C ALA A 29 2.84 5.36 -5.09
N ALA A 30 1.75 5.20 -4.33
CA ALA A 30 0.96 6.33 -3.83
C ALA A 30 1.77 7.25 -2.90
N VAL A 31 2.59 6.68 -2.01
CA VAL A 31 3.50 7.43 -1.15
C VAL A 31 4.54 8.18 -1.99
N GLU A 32 5.16 7.51 -2.95
CA GLU A 32 6.17 8.11 -3.83
C GLU A 32 5.60 9.29 -4.63
N ILE A 33 4.43 9.11 -5.26
CA ILE A 33 3.74 10.19 -6.00
C ILE A 33 3.45 11.39 -5.08
N TYR A 34 2.91 11.14 -3.88
CA TYR A 34 2.61 12.21 -2.94
C TYR A 34 3.87 12.95 -2.47
N THR A 35 4.98 12.23 -2.24
CA THR A 35 6.24 12.89 -1.89
C THR A 35 6.78 13.75 -3.03
N VAL A 36 6.63 13.32 -4.29
CA VAL A 36 7.01 14.13 -5.47
C VAL A 36 6.13 15.38 -5.56
N GLU A 37 4.80 15.25 -5.44
CA GLU A 37 3.86 16.39 -5.40
C GLU A 37 4.26 17.41 -4.30
N LYS A 38 4.73 16.94 -3.14
CA LYS A 38 5.09 17.80 -2.00
C LYS A 38 6.40 18.57 -2.18
N TYR A 39 7.41 17.96 -2.81
CA TYR A 39 8.74 18.58 -2.94
C TYR A 39 8.98 19.28 -4.27
N PHE A 40 8.20 18.95 -5.31
CA PHE A 40 8.26 19.58 -6.62
C PHE A 40 6.88 20.11 -7.08
N PRO A 41 6.28 21.04 -6.31
CA PRO A 41 4.94 21.57 -6.64
C PRO A 41 4.91 22.30 -7.98
N GLU A 42 6.06 22.80 -8.46
CA GLU A 42 6.18 23.58 -9.71
C GLU A 42 6.10 22.71 -10.99
N GLN A 43 6.12 21.38 -10.89
CA GLN A 43 6.03 20.47 -12.06
C GLN A 43 4.64 19.83 -12.24
N TYR A 44 3.79 19.89 -11.21
CA TYR A 44 2.39 19.52 -11.31
C TYR A 44 1.58 20.81 -11.38
N ASP A 45 1.65 21.45 -12.55
CA ASP A 45 0.68 22.46 -12.95
C ASP A 45 -0.71 21.89 -12.66
N PHE A 46 -1.50 22.69 -11.94
CA PHE A 46 -2.91 22.48 -11.63
C PHE A 46 -3.58 21.54 -12.64
N THR A 47 -4.05 20.37 -12.20
CA THR A 47 -4.79 19.49 -13.12
C THR A 47 -5.94 20.29 -13.73
N GLU A 48 -6.36 20.01 -14.96
CA GLU A 48 -7.48 20.75 -15.61
C GLU A 48 -8.72 20.82 -14.71
N ILE A 49 -8.90 19.83 -13.83
CA ILE A 49 -9.93 19.76 -12.79
C ILE A 49 -9.71 20.81 -11.68
N ASP A 50 -8.47 21.00 -11.23
CA ASP A 50 -8.11 22.04 -10.25
C ASP A 50 -8.25 23.45 -10.82
N MET A 51 -7.89 23.66 -12.09
CA MET A 51 -8.15 24.92 -12.80
C MET A 51 -9.64 25.16 -12.97
N ALA A 52 -10.40 24.17 -13.44
CA ALA A 52 -11.85 24.28 -13.62
C ALA A 52 -12.55 24.60 -12.29
N ASN A 53 -12.14 23.97 -11.18
CA ASN A 53 -12.66 24.30 -9.86
C ASN A 53 -12.25 25.69 -9.35
N PHE A 54 -11.04 26.16 -9.68
CA PHE A 54 -10.57 27.51 -9.32
C PHE A 54 -11.27 28.61 -10.14
N GLU A 55 -11.59 28.31 -11.40
CA GLU A 55 -12.34 29.15 -12.32
C GLU A 55 -13.85 29.10 -12.08
N GLY A 56 -14.34 28.14 -11.30
CA GLY A 56 -15.76 27.92 -11.01
C GLY A 56 -16.52 27.12 -12.06
N ASN A 57 -15.82 26.54 -13.03
CA ASN A 57 -16.36 25.71 -14.10
C ASN A 57 -16.39 24.25 -13.62
N GLY A 58 -17.58 23.64 -13.50
CA GLY A 58 -17.71 22.28 -12.97
C GLY A 58 -18.66 22.14 -11.79
N THR A 59 -19.47 23.17 -11.50
CA THR A 59 -20.61 22.99 -10.62
C THR A 59 -21.76 22.31 -11.39
N ARG A 60 -22.54 21.48 -10.69
CA ARG A 60 -23.80 20.90 -11.19
C ARG A 60 -24.84 21.97 -11.61
N GLY A 61 -24.54 23.26 -11.38
CA GLY A 61 -25.32 24.42 -11.79
C GLY A 61 -25.01 24.93 -13.21
N ASP A 62 -24.07 24.33 -13.95
CA ASP A 62 -23.75 24.74 -15.33
C ASP A 62 -24.82 24.38 -16.37
N ILE A 63 -25.87 23.64 -15.98
CA ILE A 63 -27.05 23.48 -16.85
C ILE A 63 -27.90 24.77 -16.86
N ASP A 64 -27.83 25.60 -15.80
CA ASP A 64 -28.69 26.80 -15.64
C ASP A 64 -27.92 28.10 -15.30
N GLY A 65 -26.58 28.08 -15.27
CA GLY A 65 -25.74 29.29 -15.17
C GLY A 65 -25.83 30.06 -13.84
N ARG A 66 -25.93 29.37 -12.69
CA ARG A 66 -26.07 30.02 -11.35
C ARG A 66 -25.02 29.59 -10.31
N GLY A 67 -23.84 29.13 -10.71
CA GLY A 67 -22.76 28.84 -9.76
C GLY A 67 -22.13 30.13 -9.23
N THR A 68 -22.03 30.28 -7.91
CA THR A 68 -21.28 31.38 -7.27
C THR A 68 -19.85 30.92 -6.97
N ARG A 69 -18.88 31.85 -6.93
CA ARG A 69 -17.45 31.62 -6.58
C ARG A 69 -17.17 30.88 -5.26
N ARG A 70 -18.20 30.57 -4.46
CA ARG A 70 -18.14 29.87 -3.18
C ARG A 70 -18.74 28.46 -3.23
N ASP A 71 -19.31 28.05 -4.37
CA ASP A 71 -19.82 26.71 -4.60
C ASP A 71 -18.66 25.78 -4.98
N VAL A 72 -17.68 25.67 -4.07
CA VAL A 72 -16.62 24.68 -4.18
C VAL A 72 -17.30 23.32 -3.99
N VAL A 73 -17.14 22.41 -4.94
CA VAL A 73 -17.58 21.02 -4.78
C VAL A 73 -16.90 20.50 -3.51
N ALA A 74 -17.67 20.32 -2.44
CA ALA A 74 -17.18 19.94 -1.11
C ALA A 74 -16.32 18.66 -1.10
N ASN A 75 -16.31 17.90 -2.19
CA ASN A 75 -15.42 16.76 -2.39
C ASN A 75 -13.93 17.14 -2.42
N THR A 76 -13.52 18.31 -2.91
CA THR A 76 -12.07 18.61 -3.06
C THR A 76 -11.38 19.01 -1.75
N ILE A 77 -12.09 19.66 -0.82
CA ILE A 77 -11.52 20.06 0.49
C ILE A 77 -11.37 18.84 1.39
N ILE A 78 -12.36 17.93 1.41
CA ILE A 78 -12.31 16.67 2.17
C ILE A 78 -11.14 15.80 1.65
N LEU A 79 -10.96 15.74 0.32
CA LEU A 79 -9.81 15.06 -0.29
C LEU A 79 -8.46 15.71 0.04
N ARG A 80 -8.38 17.00 0.41
CA ARG A 80 -7.10 17.66 0.76
C ARG A 80 -6.62 17.36 2.17
N GLU A 81 -7.52 17.17 3.14
CA GLU A 81 -7.16 16.87 4.54
C GLU A 81 -7.09 15.36 4.81
N GLU A 82 -7.91 14.54 4.14
CA GLU A 82 -7.89 13.08 4.33
C GLU A 82 -6.74 12.40 3.57
N ARG A 83 -6.34 12.91 2.40
CA ARG A 83 -5.22 12.38 1.60
C ARG A 83 -3.89 12.34 2.37
N PRO A 84 -3.43 13.38 3.09
CA PRO A 84 -2.19 13.29 3.87
C PRO A 84 -2.27 12.31 5.04
N LEU A 85 -3.44 12.16 5.68
CA LEU A 85 -3.63 11.16 6.74
C LEU A 85 -3.58 9.73 6.18
N MET A 86 -4.21 9.50 5.03
CA MET A 86 -4.17 8.21 4.32
C MET A 86 -2.76 7.86 3.85
N ILE A 87 -2.02 8.81 3.27
CA ILE A 87 -0.64 8.60 2.84
C ILE A 87 0.28 8.31 4.04
N ARG A 88 0.12 9.03 5.17
CA ARG A 88 0.87 8.75 6.39
C ARG A 88 0.61 7.33 6.92
N ASN A 89 -0.63 6.86 6.85
CA ASN A 89 -0.97 5.48 7.20
C ASN A 89 -0.32 4.47 6.25
N TYR A 90 -0.26 4.78 4.95
CA TYR A 90 0.45 3.95 3.97
C TYR A 90 1.96 3.93 4.21
N GLU A 91 2.58 5.06 4.53
CA GLU A 91 4.00 5.14 4.90
C GLU A 91 4.32 4.23 6.09
N GLN A 92 3.52 4.30 7.14
CA GLN A 92 3.69 3.45 8.33
C GLN A 92 3.56 1.97 7.99
N LYS A 93 2.55 1.60 7.18
CA LYS A 93 2.35 0.22 6.72
C LYS A 93 3.50 -0.26 5.83
N CYS A 94 3.96 0.55 4.88
CA CYS A 94 5.08 0.25 4.00
C CYS A 94 6.37 0.05 4.81
N MET A 95 6.68 0.94 5.75
CA MET A 95 7.85 0.80 6.63
C MET A 95 7.78 -0.47 7.47
N ALA A 96 6.61 -0.81 8.01
CA ALA A 96 6.44 -2.04 8.78
C ALA A 96 6.64 -3.30 7.91
N ILE A 97 6.14 -3.29 6.67
CA ILE A 97 6.33 -4.36 5.70
C ILE A 97 7.81 -4.51 5.32
N GLU A 98 8.50 -3.41 5.00
CA GLU A 98 9.93 -3.44 4.66
C GLU A 98 10.78 -3.97 5.81
N ARG A 99 10.48 -3.58 7.06
CA ARG A 99 11.15 -4.12 8.25
C ARG A 99 10.84 -5.61 8.46
N ALA A 100 9.59 -6.03 8.27
CA ALA A 100 9.19 -7.42 8.40
C ALA A 100 9.89 -8.31 7.36
N VAL A 101 9.98 -7.84 6.11
CA VAL A 101 10.69 -8.53 5.02
C VAL A 101 12.20 -8.53 5.25
N GLY A 102 12.77 -7.44 5.78
CA GLY A 102 14.19 -7.35 6.13
C GLY A 102 14.61 -8.30 7.25
N ALA A 103 13.70 -8.67 8.15
CA ALA A 103 13.95 -9.63 9.23
C ALA A 103 13.83 -11.10 8.80
N LEU A 104 13.41 -11.39 7.55
CA LEU A 104 13.34 -12.75 7.03
C LEU A 104 14.73 -13.30 6.68
N GLN A 105 14.84 -14.64 6.69
CA GLN A 105 15.98 -15.33 6.09
C GLN A 105 16.04 -15.05 4.58
N VAL A 106 17.24 -15.06 4.00
CA VAL A 106 17.51 -14.67 2.60
C VAL A 106 16.56 -15.35 1.61
N GLU A 107 16.38 -16.67 1.72
CA GLU A 107 15.48 -17.44 0.85
C GLU A 107 14.02 -16.98 0.95
N GLY A 108 13.52 -16.78 2.16
CA GLY A 108 12.15 -16.31 2.39
C GLY A 108 11.96 -14.88 1.92
N ARG A 109 12.97 -14.03 2.10
CA ARG A 109 12.98 -12.65 1.63
C ARG A 109 12.89 -12.58 0.11
N GLU A 110 13.73 -13.33 -0.61
CA GLU A 110 13.72 -13.37 -2.08
C GLU A 110 12.38 -13.85 -2.62
N ILE A 111 11.81 -14.91 -2.02
CA ILE A 111 10.49 -15.42 -2.42
C ILE A 111 9.41 -14.34 -2.25
N ILE A 112 9.37 -13.64 -1.12
CA ILE A 112 8.37 -12.60 -0.86
C ILE A 112 8.58 -11.40 -1.79
N GLN A 113 9.81 -10.95 -2.01
CA GLN A 113 10.10 -9.85 -2.94
C GLN A 113 9.63 -10.18 -4.36
N LYS A 114 10.00 -11.35 -4.89
CA LYS A 114 9.63 -11.74 -6.25
C LYS A 114 8.12 -12.01 -6.40
N CYS A 115 7.50 -12.61 -5.39
CA CYS A 115 6.08 -12.95 -5.42
C CYS A 115 5.17 -11.71 -5.24
N PHE A 116 5.50 -10.82 -4.31
CA PHE A 116 4.62 -9.71 -3.92
C PHE A 116 5.08 -8.34 -4.42
N PHE A 117 6.38 -8.05 -4.46
CA PHE A 117 6.87 -6.73 -4.88
C PHE A 117 6.99 -6.66 -6.41
N GLU A 118 7.53 -7.72 -7.03
CA GLU A 118 7.61 -7.84 -8.49
C GLU A 118 6.35 -8.47 -9.12
N GLN A 119 5.42 -8.96 -8.29
CA GLN A 119 4.16 -9.58 -8.72
C GLN A 119 4.34 -10.72 -9.75
N LYS A 120 5.45 -11.47 -9.67
CA LYS A 120 5.71 -12.61 -10.55
C LYS A 120 4.87 -13.82 -10.14
N ARG A 121 4.51 -14.65 -11.13
CA ARG A 121 3.77 -15.89 -10.91
C ARG A 121 4.66 -16.91 -10.17
N ASP A 122 4.10 -17.57 -9.16
CA ASP A 122 4.79 -18.61 -8.38
C ASP A 122 5.52 -19.64 -9.24
N LYS A 123 4.84 -20.13 -10.31
CA LYS A 123 5.42 -21.07 -11.28
C LYS A 123 6.73 -20.58 -11.88
N HIS A 124 6.79 -19.30 -12.23
CA HIS A 124 8.00 -18.71 -12.80
C HIS A 124 9.14 -18.67 -11.77
N ILE A 125 8.81 -18.34 -10.52
CA ILE A 125 9.79 -18.18 -9.45
C ILE A 125 10.45 -19.52 -9.09
N TYR A 126 9.66 -20.59 -8.85
CA TYR A 126 10.25 -21.86 -8.43
C TYR A 126 10.90 -22.65 -9.58
N GLU A 127 10.36 -22.59 -10.82
CA GLU A 127 10.94 -23.32 -11.96
C GLU A 127 12.16 -22.61 -12.57
N PHE A 128 12.08 -21.30 -12.80
CA PHE A 128 13.07 -20.60 -13.63
C PHE A 128 14.09 -19.83 -12.81
N GLU A 129 13.66 -19.16 -11.74
CA GLU A 129 14.54 -18.27 -10.99
C GLU A 129 15.30 -18.99 -9.87
N LEU A 130 14.57 -19.68 -8.99
CA LEU A 130 15.16 -20.36 -7.82
C LEU A 130 15.52 -21.82 -8.12
N ARG A 131 14.94 -22.41 -9.17
CA ARG A 131 15.13 -23.83 -9.56
C ARG A 131 14.92 -24.78 -8.37
N LEU A 132 13.87 -24.52 -7.59
CA LEU A 132 13.52 -25.30 -6.41
C LEU A 132 12.32 -26.22 -6.70
N PRO A 133 12.24 -27.39 -6.05
CA PRO A 133 11.02 -28.17 -6.04
C PRO A 133 9.85 -27.38 -5.47
N LYS A 134 8.65 -27.57 -6.03
CA LYS A 134 7.43 -26.88 -5.60
C LYS A 134 7.15 -27.05 -4.09
N SER A 135 7.35 -28.25 -3.55
CA SER A 135 7.16 -28.54 -2.12
C SER A 135 8.06 -27.69 -1.22
N THR A 136 9.33 -27.55 -1.60
CA THR A 136 10.31 -26.72 -0.90
C THR A 136 9.91 -25.25 -0.98
N TYR A 137 9.57 -24.76 -2.18
CA TYR A 137 9.09 -23.40 -2.37
C TYR A 137 7.86 -23.07 -1.50
N ASP A 138 6.85 -23.93 -1.51
CA ASP A 138 5.63 -23.74 -0.71
C ASP A 138 5.93 -23.72 0.79
N PHE A 139 6.88 -24.55 1.25
CA PHE A 139 7.34 -24.54 2.65
C PHE A 139 8.00 -23.21 3.02
N HIS A 140 8.97 -22.73 2.24
CA HIS A 140 9.64 -21.46 2.53
C HIS A 140 8.70 -20.28 2.41
N LYS A 141 7.78 -20.28 1.44
CA LYS A 141 6.77 -19.24 1.26
C LYS A 141 5.81 -19.17 2.44
N ASN A 142 5.26 -20.30 2.88
CA ASN A 142 4.34 -20.32 4.03
C ASN A 142 5.05 -19.89 5.31
N ARG A 143 6.28 -20.37 5.55
CA ARG A 143 7.09 -19.95 6.70
C ARG A 143 7.43 -18.46 6.68
N ALA A 144 7.71 -17.90 5.50
CA ALA A 144 7.96 -16.47 5.35
C ALA A 144 6.70 -15.65 5.65
N ILE A 145 5.53 -16.07 5.13
CA ILE A 145 4.25 -15.42 5.42
C ILE A 145 3.93 -15.48 6.91
N ASP A 146 4.16 -16.61 7.57
CA ASP A 146 3.94 -16.74 9.02
C ASP A 146 4.79 -15.76 9.83
N ARG A 147 6.07 -15.64 9.48
CA ARG A 147 6.98 -14.70 10.13
C ARG A 147 6.59 -13.25 9.88
N VAL A 148 6.24 -12.90 8.64
CA VAL A 148 5.75 -11.55 8.32
C VAL A 148 4.48 -11.25 9.10
N THR A 149 3.54 -12.19 9.15
CA THR A 149 2.28 -12.04 9.90
C THR A 149 2.56 -11.80 11.38
N PHE A 150 3.47 -12.57 11.98
CA PHE A 150 3.88 -12.39 13.37
C PHE A 150 4.47 -10.99 13.63
N ILE A 151 5.37 -10.52 12.75
CA ILE A 151 5.99 -9.20 12.89
C ILE A 151 4.96 -8.08 12.70
N LEU A 152 4.07 -8.19 11.72
CA LEU A 152 3.03 -7.20 11.47
C LEU A 152 2.02 -7.12 12.62
N LYS A 153 1.68 -8.25 13.23
CA LYS A 153 0.83 -8.33 14.42
C LYS A 153 1.51 -7.69 15.63
N ALA A 154 2.81 -7.96 15.84
CA ALA A 154 3.60 -7.31 16.89
C ALA A 154 3.72 -5.78 16.68
N ALA A 155 3.70 -5.32 15.44
CA ALA A 155 3.70 -3.90 15.08
C ALA A 155 2.29 -3.25 15.13
N ALA A 156 1.25 -3.98 15.55
CA ALA A 156 -0.15 -3.54 15.57
C ALA A 156 -0.67 -3.04 14.20
N VAL A 157 -0.13 -3.61 13.11
CA VAL A 157 -0.55 -3.29 11.73
C VAL A 157 -1.75 -4.14 11.28
N ILE A 158 -1.90 -5.35 11.82
CA ILE A 158 -2.97 -6.32 11.51
C ILE A 158 -3.65 -6.90 12.74
#